data_AF-A0A534T4B8-F1
#
_entry.id   AF-A0A534T4B8-F1
#
_cell.length_a   1.000
_cell.length_b   1.000
_cell.length_c   1.000
_cell.angle_alpha   90.00
_cell.angle_beta   90.00
_cell.angle_gamma   90.00
#
_symmetry.space_group_name_H-M   'P 1'
#
loop_
_entity.id
_entity.type
_entity.pdbx_description
1 polymer ?
#
loop_
_entity_poly.entity_id
_entity_poly.type
_entity_poly.pdbx_seq_one_letter_code
_entity_poly.pdbx_strand_id
1 'polypeptide(L)'
;MTKLFFLCRRRGDLTHDEYVERLLGGHVPLALAHHPMLRRYVVNVVEGTRGPAPPLDSIGTLWFDSLADYRERLYDSPGGERAIAGDVAGFLGRADAYATTEHVQRAPAEPPSLGPTPGVKLLVALGRAPGQTREDFLRHWLERHVPLALAHHGMSRYVTSVVEERLGADAPPYDGFAEIHFASADDLERRLYLSAEGQAVIERDVGRFLGTIHAYQVAEHVARWVEHRPGRFSIRVGDAEAFLVYERRGDVLDLLHTYTPPALRGRNLAAELTRAALEHARAEGLRVVPTCAYTRRYLARHPELRGLVG
;
A
#
# COMPACT_ATOMS: atom_id res chain seq x y z
N MET A 1 8.24 9.41 -1.05
CA MET A 1 7.50 8.36 -0.33
C MET A 1 8.03 7.01 -0.79
N THR A 2 8.42 6.16 0.15
CA THR A 2 8.92 4.81 -0.10
C THR A 2 7.78 3.81 0.10
N LYS A 3 7.64 2.87 -0.84
CA LYS A 3 6.69 1.76 -0.71
C LYS A 3 7.44 0.48 -0.38
N LEU A 4 6.98 -0.24 0.63
CA LEU A 4 7.52 -1.53 1.03
C LEU A 4 6.59 -2.66 0.61
N PHE A 5 7.17 -3.77 0.17
CA PHE A 5 6.49 -5.05 -0.02
C PHE A 5 6.99 -6.04 1.02
N PHE A 6 6.07 -6.79 1.63
CA PHE A 6 6.34 -7.89 2.54
C PHE A 6 5.69 -9.15 1.99
N LEU A 7 6.49 -10.09 1.49
CA LEU A 7 6.02 -11.38 1.00
C LEU A 7 5.95 -12.35 2.17
N CYS A 8 4.74 -12.61 2.65
CA CYS A 8 4.51 -13.28 3.93
C CYS A 8 4.11 -14.74 3.74
N ARG A 9 4.68 -15.60 4.58
CA ARG A 9 4.27 -16.99 4.81
C ARG A 9 3.82 -17.15 6.24
N ARG A 10 2.70 -17.83 6.42
CA ARG A 10 2.17 -18.19 7.73
C ARG A 10 3.09 -19.17 8.46
N ARG A 11 2.94 -19.24 9.77
CA ARG A 11 3.54 -20.29 10.60
C ARG A 11 2.92 -21.64 10.23
N GLY A 12 3.73 -22.69 10.17
CA GLY A 12 3.34 -23.97 9.56
C GLY A 12 2.22 -24.75 10.28
N ASP A 13 1.90 -24.39 11.52
CA ASP A 13 0.83 -24.97 12.33
C ASP A 13 -0.53 -24.30 12.11
N LEU A 14 -0.60 -23.18 11.37
CA LEU A 14 -1.84 -22.48 11.08
C LEU A 14 -2.43 -22.90 9.73
N THR A 15 -3.75 -23.00 9.69
CA THR A 15 -4.50 -22.96 8.43
C THR A 15 -4.40 -21.57 7.80
N HIS A 16 -4.70 -21.47 6.51
CA HIS A 16 -4.72 -20.18 5.83
C HIS A 16 -5.80 -19.25 6.41
N ASP A 17 -6.97 -19.77 6.74
CA ASP A 17 -8.07 -18.99 7.30
C ASP A 17 -7.73 -18.44 8.70
N GLU A 18 -7.14 -19.25 9.59
CA GLU A 18 -6.66 -18.79 10.90
C GLU A 18 -5.58 -17.70 10.76
N TYR A 19 -4.69 -17.84 9.76
CA TYR A 19 -3.70 -16.82 9.44
C TYR A 19 -4.36 -15.51 9.00
N VAL A 20 -5.34 -15.57 8.09
CA VAL A 20 -6.05 -14.39 7.57
C VAL A 20 -6.86 -13.71 8.67
N GLU A 21 -7.55 -14.47 9.53
CA GLU A 21 -8.31 -13.94 10.67
C GLU A 21 -7.38 -13.18 11.63
N ARG A 22 -6.24 -13.78 11.98
CA ARG A 22 -5.23 -13.12 12.84
C ARG A 22 -4.63 -11.89 12.18
N LEU A 23 -4.31 -11.97 10.89
CA LEU A 23 -3.72 -10.86 10.14
C LEU A 23 -4.68 -9.66 10.06
N LEU A 24 -5.88 -9.87 9.52
CA LEU A 24 -6.83 -8.78 9.27
C LEU A 24 -7.55 -8.33 10.54
N GLY A 25 -7.91 -9.26 11.43
CA GLY A 25 -8.66 -8.98 12.66
C GLY A 25 -7.80 -8.57 13.86
N GLY A 26 -6.52 -8.99 13.90
CA GLY A 26 -5.60 -8.72 15.00
C GLY A 26 -4.43 -7.82 14.61
N HIS A 27 -3.56 -8.31 13.74
CA HIS A 27 -2.29 -7.66 13.39
C HIS A 27 -2.50 -6.28 12.75
N VAL A 28 -3.39 -6.17 11.77
CA VAL A 28 -3.62 -4.91 11.04
C VAL A 28 -4.05 -3.77 11.98
N PRO A 29 -5.08 -3.93 12.84
CA PRO A 29 -5.42 -2.92 13.85
C PRO A 29 -4.26 -2.58 14.79
N LEU A 30 -3.50 -3.60 15.23
CA LEU A 30 -2.36 -3.41 16.13
C LEU A 30 -1.25 -2.59 15.45
N ALA A 31 -0.91 -2.92 14.20
CA ALA A 31 0.05 -2.18 13.37
C ALA A 31 -0.40 -0.73 13.15
N LEU A 32 -1.68 -0.48 12.88
CA LEU A 32 -2.20 0.89 12.72
C LEU A 32 -2.14 1.72 14.01
N ALA A 33 -2.16 1.06 15.18
CA ALA A 33 -2.03 1.71 16.47
C ALA A 33 -0.56 2.05 16.79
N HIS A 34 0.37 1.15 16.48
CA HIS A 34 1.77 1.27 16.90
C HIS A 34 2.73 1.73 15.80
N HIS A 35 2.30 1.88 14.54
CA HIS A 35 3.12 2.41 13.45
C HIS A 35 2.77 3.86 13.09
N PRO A 36 3.29 4.86 13.83
CA PRO A 36 2.89 6.26 13.66
C PRO A 36 3.29 6.83 12.30
N MET A 37 4.39 6.34 11.72
CA MET A 37 4.90 6.82 10.43
C MET A 37 4.25 6.16 9.20
N LEU A 38 3.37 5.18 9.41
CA LEU A 38 2.71 4.46 8.33
C LEU A 38 1.67 5.34 7.63
N ARG A 39 1.89 5.64 6.35
CA ARG A 39 1.04 6.54 5.53
C ARG A 39 -0.10 5.81 4.84
N ARG A 40 0.16 4.63 4.31
CA ARG A 40 -0.81 3.75 3.66
C ARG A 40 -0.53 2.33 4.03
N TYR A 41 -1.58 1.52 4.13
CA TYR A 41 -1.46 0.09 4.40
C TYR A 41 -2.50 -0.67 3.60
N VAL A 42 -2.02 -1.59 2.76
CA VAL A 42 -2.84 -2.52 2.01
C VAL A 42 -2.32 -3.94 2.27
N VAL A 43 -3.24 -4.86 2.52
CA VAL A 43 -2.96 -6.29 2.67
C VAL A 43 -3.52 -7.01 1.46
N ASN A 44 -2.72 -7.87 0.84
CA ASN A 44 -3.14 -8.66 -0.31
C ASN A 44 -3.12 -10.13 0.12
N VAL A 45 -4.28 -10.71 0.42
CA VAL A 45 -4.39 -12.12 0.79
C VAL A 45 -4.23 -12.97 -0.47
N VAL A 46 -3.35 -13.96 -0.45
CA VAL A 46 -3.08 -14.80 -1.63
C VAL A 46 -4.13 -15.89 -1.72
N GLU A 47 -4.90 -15.90 -2.81
CA GLU A 47 -5.94 -16.90 -3.08
C GLU A 47 -5.48 -18.00 -4.03
N GLY A 48 -4.41 -17.73 -4.79
CA GLY A 48 -3.85 -18.67 -5.76
C GLY A 48 -2.69 -18.08 -6.54
N THR A 49 -2.14 -18.87 -7.46
CA THR A 49 -1.05 -18.46 -8.35
C THR A 49 -1.41 -18.74 -9.80
N ARG A 50 -0.88 -17.92 -10.71
CA ARG A 50 -0.93 -18.19 -12.15
C ARG A 50 0.45 -18.70 -12.57
N GLY A 51 0.56 -20.02 -12.71
CA GLY A 51 1.83 -20.71 -12.93
C GLY A 51 2.61 -20.99 -11.63
N PRO A 52 3.82 -21.54 -11.76
CA PRO A 52 4.66 -21.86 -10.61
C PRO A 52 5.09 -20.58 -9.88
N ALA A 53 4.94 -20.58 -8.55
CA ALA A 53 5.45 -19.52 -7.68
C ALA A 53 5.74 -20.09 -6.28
N PRO A 54 6.71 -19.52 -5.54
CA PRO A 54 6.90 -19.84 -4.12
C PRO A 54 5.60 -19.64 -3.34
N PRO A 55 5.27 -20.51 -2.36
CA PRO A 55 4.05 -20.36 -1.60
C PRO A 55 4.11 -19.08 -0.75
N LEU A 56 3.05 -18.28 -0.82
CA LEU A 56 2.80 -17.10 0.00
C LEU A 56 1.36 -17.14 0.51
N ASP A 57 1.14 -16.53 1.67
CA ASP A 57 -0.19 -16.38 2.29
C ASP A 57 -0.72 -14.96 2.16
N SER A 58 0.16 -13.97 2.26
CA SER A 58 -0.21 -12.59 1.99
C SER A 58 0.97 -11.78 1.48
N ILE A 59 0.65 -10.63 0.90
CA ILE A 59 1.61 -9.62 0.51
C ILE A 59 1.18 -8.29 1.12
N GLY A 60 1.93 -7.83 2.13
CA GLY A 60 1.71 -6.52 2.75
C GLY A 60 2.36 -5.43 1.89
N THR A 61 1.62 -4.37 1.58
CA THR A 61 2.18 -3.14 1.00
C THR A 61 1.98 -1.96 1.93
N LEU A 62 3.09 -1.33 2.33
CA LEU A 62 3.13 -0.27 3.33
C LEU A 62 3.86 0.94 2.75
N TRP A 63 3.39 2.15 3.03
CA TRP A 63 4.03 3.38 2.56
C TRP A 63 4.50 4.23 3.73
N PHE A 64 5.71 4.80 3.58
CA PHE A 64 6.35 5.71 4.53
C PHE A 64 6.91 6.91 3.77
N ASP A 65 7.09 8.07 4.42
CA ASP A 65 7.65 9.23 3.73
C ASP A 65 9.08 8.95 3.26
N SER A 66 9.86 8.25 4.10
CA SER A 66 11.21 7.74 3.79
C SER A 66 11.44 6.31 4.29
N LEU A 67 12.49 5.65 3.78
CA LEU A 67 12.95 4.36 4.30
C LEU A 67 13.53 4.47 5.72
N ALA A 68 14.09 5.62 6.09
CA ALA A 68 14.57 5.86 7.45
C ALA A 68 13.42 5.83 8.46
N ASP A 69 12.24 6.31 8.09
CA ASP A 69 11.05 6.24 8.95
C ASP A 69 10.70 4.80 9.32
N TYR A 70 10.78 3.90 8.33
CA TYR A 70 10.58 2.47 8.57
C TYR A 70 11.68 1.85 9.42
N ARG A 71 12.94 2.26 9.27
CA ARG A 71 14.06 1.65 10.00
C ARG A 71 14.17 2.11 11.44
N GLU A 72 13.91 3.39 11.68
CA GLU A 72 14.28 4.07 12.92
C GLU A 72 13.07 4.49 13.73
N ARG A 73 11.90 4.62 13.08
CA ARG A 73 10.69 5.23 13.67
C ARG A 73 9.43 4.42 13.38
N LEU A 74 9.60 3.11 13.15
CA LEU A 74 8.48 2.21 12.85
C LEU A 74 7.50 2.16 14.02
N TYR A 75 8.00 2.13 15.25
CA TYR A 75 7.17 1.96 16.44
C TYR A 75 6.96 3.27 17.20
N ASP A 76 5.78 3.45 17.78
CA ASP A 76 5.46 4.56 18.67
C ASP A 76 6.26 4.55 19.98
N SER A 77 6.68 3.36 20.42
CA SER A 77 7.28 3.11 21.72
C SER A 77 7.93 1.72 21.77
N PRO A 78 8.85 1.48 22.71
CA PRO A 78 9.37 0.13 22.97
C PRO A 78 8.28 -0.88 23.38
N GLY A 79 7.17 -0.40 23.96
CA GLY A 79 6.02 -1.24 24.30
C GLY A 79 5.27 -1.71 23.06
N GLY A 80 5.01 -0.79 22.12
CA GLY A 80 4.40 -1.08 20.83
C GLY A 80 5.24 -2.04 19.99
N GLU A 81 6.57 -1.84 19.97
CA GLU A 81 7.51 -2.78 19.32
C GLU A 81 7.36 -4.21 19.86
N ARG A 82 7.37 -4.38 21.19
CA ARG A 82 7.19 -5.72 21.80
C ARG A 82 5.81 -6.31 21.51
N ALA A 83 4.76 -5.49 21.49
CA ALA A 83 3.41 -5.94 21.17
C ALA A 83 3.34 -6.48 19.73
N ILE A 84 3.88 -5.74 18.76
CA ILE A 84 3.94 -6.16 17.35
C ILE A 84 4.82 -7.41 17.20
N ALA A 85 6.00 -7.45 17.83
CA ALA A 85 6.89 -8.60 17.75
C ALA A 85 6.24 -9.88 18.32
N GLY A 86 5.55 -9.77 19.46
CA GLY A 86 4.82 -10.88 20.07
C GLY A 86 3.66 -11.36 19.21
N ASP A 87 2.90 -10.44 18.61
CA ASP A 87 1.82 -10.75 17.68
C ASP A 87 2.35 -11.46 16.42
N VAL A 88 3.36 -10.88 15.76
CA VAL A 88 4.01 -11.45 14.56
C VAL A 88 4.54 -12.87 14.82
N ALA A 89 5.21 -13.11 15.95
CA ALA A 89 5.68 -14.44 16.33
C ALA A 89 4.54 -15.47 16.50
N GLY A 90 3.32 -14.98 16.76
CA GLY A 90 2.11 -15.77 16.91
C GLY A 90 1.52 -16.32 15.61
N PHE A 91 1.83 -15.75 14.44
CA PHE A 91 1.19 -16.16 13.17
C PHE A 91 2.08 -16.13 11.92
N LEU A 92 3.14 -15.33 11.89
CA LEU A 92 4.01 -15.17 10.73
C LEU A 92 5.20 -16.13 10.83
N GLY A 93 5.41 -16.95 9.80
CA GLY A 93 6.55 -17.85 9.71
C GLY A 93 7.77 -17.19 9.08
N ARG A 94 7.59 -16.49 7.95
CA ARG A 94 8.64 -15.73 7.27
C ARG A 94 8.04 -14.55 6.52
N ALA A 95 8.76 -13.43 6.48
CA ALA A 95 8.48 -12.33 5.56
C ALA A 95 9.76 -11.89 4.85
N ASP A 96 9.68 -11.77 3.54
CA ASP A 96 10.74 -11.19 2.71
C ASP A 96 10.34 -9.76 2.34
N ALA A 97 11.19 -8.78 2.67
CA ALA A 97 10.85 -7.37 2.57
C ALA A 97 11.68 -6.63 1.51
N TYR A 98 11.02 -5.71 0.79
CA TYR A 98 11.61 -4.95 -0.32
C TYR A 98 11.22 -3.48 -0.21
N ALA A 99 12.18 -2.57 -0.34
CA ALA A 99 11.92 -1.15 -0.53
C ALA A 99 11.86 -0.84 -2.03
N THR A 100 10.83 -0.08 -2.42
CA THR A 100 10.50 0.14 -3.83
C THR A 100 10.13 1.60 -4.13
N THR A 101 10.37 1.99 -5.38
CA THR A 101 9.84 3.20 -6.00
C THR A 101 8.58 2.84 -6.80
N GLU A 102 7.46 3.47 -6.48
CA GLU A 102 6.16 3.23 -7.12
C GLU A 102 5.97 4.12 -8.36
N HIS A 103 5.47 3.53 -9.44
CA HIS A 103 5.07 4.22 -10.66
C HIS A 103 3.65 3.80 -11.04
N VAL A 104 2.72 4.76 -11.02
CA VAL A 104 1.32 4.53 -11.42
C VAL A 104 1.25 4.64 -12.95
N GLN A 105 1.03 3.50 -13.61
CA GLN A 105 0.95 3.41 -15.08
C GLN A 105 -0.49 3.61 -15.58
N ARG A 106 -1.47 3.15 -14.79
CA ARG A 106 -2.91 3.42 -14.98
C ARG A 106 -3.53 3.60 -13.60
N ALA A 107 -4.00 4.81 -13.31
CA ALA A 107 -4.70 5.12 -12.07
C ALA A 107 -6.10 4.47 -12.06
N PRO A 108 -6.64 4.09 -10.89
CA PRO A 108 -8.04 3.72 -10.79
C PRO A 108 -8.94 4.92 -11.07
N ALA A 109 -10.19 4.67 -11.46
CA ALA A 109 -11.18 5.73 -11.70
C ALA A 109 -11.50 6.53 -10.43
N GLU A 110 -11.52 5.85 -9.28
CA GLU A 110 -11.72 6.46 -7.97
C GLU A 110 -10.62 6.03 -7.00
N PRO A 111 -10.31 6.86 -5.98
CA PRO A 111 -9.49 6.45 -4.86
C PRO A 111 -10.08 5.22 -4.15
N PRO A 112 -9.24 4.32 -3.62
CA PRO A 112 -9.73 3.14 -2.91
C PRO A 112 -10.49 3.52 -1.64
N SER A 113 -11.52 2.73 -1.34
CA SER A 113 -12.20 2.75 -0.04
C SER A 113 -11.53 1.78 0.93
N LEU A 114 -11.59 2.07 2.24
CA LEU A 114 -11.13 1.12 3.26
C LEU A 114 -11.98 -0.15 3.26
N GLY A 115 -11.33 -1.28 3.51
CA GLY A 115 -11.93 -2.61 3.50
C GLY A 115 -11.53 -3.44 2.26
N PRO A 116 -12.25 -4.53 1.98
CA PRO A 116 -12.03 -5.34 0.79
C PRO A 116 -12.25 -4.51 -0.49
N THR A 117 -11.32 -4.58 -1.43
CA THR A 117 -11.46 -3.98 -2.75
C THR A 117 -12.24 -4.93 -3.66
N PRO A 118 -13.29 -4.47 -4.36
CA PRO A 118 -13.98 -5.29 -5.36
C PRO A 118 -13.07 -5.71 -6.52
N GLY A 119 -13.37 -6.86 -7.12
CA GLY A 119 -12.65 -7.39 -8.28
C GLY A 119 -11.49 -8.29 -7.89
N VAL A 120 -10.53 -8.44 -8.82
CA VAL A 120 -9.37 -9.32 -8.65
C VAL A 120 -8.10 -8.56 -8.96
N LYS A 121 -7.05 -8.82 -8.18
CA LYS A 121 -5.72 -8.26 -8.41
C LYS A 121 -4.72 -9.38 -8.69
N LEU A 122 -3.89 -9.16 -9.70
CA LEU A 122 -2.63 -9.88 -9.84
C LEU A 122 -1.51 -9.05 -9.23
N LEU A 123 -0.75 -9.65 -8.33
CA LEU A 123 0.53 -9.13 -7.88
C LEU A 123 1.62 -10.03 -8.46
N VAL A 124 2.47 -9.47 -9.29
CA VAL A 124 3.48 -10.20 -10.05
C VAL A 124 4.86 -9.77 -9.57
N ALA A 125 5.63 -10.70 -9.01
CA ALA A 125 7.03 -10.49 -8.66
C ALA A 125 7.92 -10.83 -9.85
N LEU A 126 8.83 -9.90 -10.19
CA LEU A 126 9.59 -9.91 -11.43
C LEU A 126 11.09 -9.96 -11.12
N GLY A 127 11.82 -10.86 -11.78
CA GLY A 127 13.27 -10.89 -11.79
C GLY A 127 13.79 -10.73 -13.22
N ARG A 128 14.84 -9.93 -13.41
CA ARG A 128 15.42 -9.69 -14.73
C ARG A 128 16.08 -10.93 -15.33
N ALA A 129 16.18 -10.97 -16.65
CA ALA A 129 16.85 -12.05 -17.36
C ALA A 129 18.34 -12.16 -16.96
N PRO A 130 18.92 -13.37 -16.92
CA PRO A 130 20.34 -13.55 -16.60
C PRO A 130 21.25 -12.73 -17.53
N GLY A 131 22.26 -12.08 -16.96
CA GLY A 131 23.22 -11.25 -17.70
C GLY A 131 22.71 -9.87 -18.11
N GLN A 132 21.42 -9.55 -17.91
CA GLN A 132 20.88 -8.23 -18.16
C GLN A 132 21.31 -7.23 -17.07
N THR A 133 21.70 -6.03 -17.47
CA THR A 133 21.97 -4.94 -16.52
C THR A 133 20.66 -4.43 -15.89
N ARG A 134 20.74 -3.83 -14.70
CA ARG A 134 19.58 -3.19 -14.07
C ARG A 134 19.02 -2.07 -14.95
N GLU A 135 19.88 -1.27 -15.57
CA GLU A 135 19.48 -0.16 -16.42
C GLU A 135 18.70 -0.65 -17.65
N ASP A 136 19.23 -1.66 -18.35
CA ASP A 136 18.56 -2.24 -19.53
C ASP A 136 17.22 -2.86 -19.16
N PHE A 137 17.16 -3.55 -18.02
CA PHE A 137 15.92 -4.11 -17.48
C PHE A 137 14.87 -3.03 -17.25
N LEU A 138 15.22 -1.96 -16.54
CA LEU A 138 14.27 -0.87 -16.22
C LEU A 138 13.84 -0.12 -17.47
N ARG A 139 14.77 0.18 -18.37
CA ARG A 139 14.46 0.82 -19.66
C ARG A 139 13.50 -0.04 -20.47
N HIS A 140 13.76 -1.34 -20.59
CA HIS A 140 12.86 -2.24 -21.32
C HIS A 140 11.50 -2.35 -20.62
N TRP A 141 11.48 -2.58 -19.31
CA TRP A 141 10.24 -2.77 -18.56
C TRP A 141 9.34 -1.52 -18.60
N LEU A 142 9.89 -0.35 -18.25
CA LEU A 142 9.11 0.87 -18.08
C LEU A 142 8.82 1.57 -19.41
N GLU A 143 9.74 1.54 -20.37
CA GLU A 143 9.57 2.31 -21.63
C GLU A 143 9.04 1.46 -22.79
N ARG A 144 9.18 0.13 -22.75
CA ARG A 144 8.68 -0.77 -23.82
C ARG A 144 7.55 -1.68 -23.36
N HIS A 145 7.76 -2.41 -22.28
CA HIS A 145 6.78 -3.40 -21.83
C HIS A 145 5.51 -2.74 -21.29
N VAL A 146 5.63 -1.68 -20.47
CA VAL A 146 4.46 -0.98 -19.92
C VAL A 146 3.49 -0.47 -21.02
N PRO A 147 3.95 0.22 -22.09
CA PRO A 147 3.07 0.58 -23.20
C PRO A 147 2.37 -0.61 -23.87
N LEU A 148 3.09 -1.72 -24.09
CA LEU A 148 2.52 -2.95 -24.64
C LEU A 148 1.46 -3.55 -23.71
N ALA A 149 1.76 -3.64 -22.41
CA ALA A 149 0.86 -4.14 -21.39
C ALA A 149 -0.45 -3.31 -21.35
N LEU A 150 -0.34 -1.98 -21.40
CA LEU A 150 -1.49 -1.08 -21.43
C LEU A 150 -2.35 -1.23 -22.70
N ALA A 151 -1.75 -1.62 -23.83
CA ALA A 151 -2.42 -1.83 -25.10
C ALA A 151 -3.09 -3.22 -25.21
N HIS A 152 -2.52 -4.24 -24.57
CA HIS A 152 -2.94 -5.63 -24.77
C HIS A 152 -3.65 -6.28 -23.59
N HIS A 153 -3.72 -5.63 -22.43
CA HIS A 153 -4.44 -6.13 -21.25
C HIS A 153 -5.68 -5.28 -20.93
N GLY A 154 -6.78 -5.93 -20.54
CA GLY A 154 -8.04 -5.30 -20.12
C GLY A 154 -8.07 -4.83 -18.66
N MET A 155 -6.93 -4.36 -18.15
CA MET A 155 -6.73 -3.96 -16.76
C MET A 155 -7.43 -2.63 -16.40
N SER A 156 -7.97 -2.50 -15.18
CA SER A 156 -8.59 -1.26 -14.67
C SER A 156 -7.59 -0.35 -13.93
N ARG A 157 -6.54 -0.93 -13.36
CA ARG A 157 -5.44 -0.23 -12.69
C ARG A 157 -4.13 -0.97 -12.95
N TYR A 158 -3.05 -0.20 -13.06
CA TYR A 158 -1.70 -0.74 -13.26
C TYR A 158 -0.68 0.08 -12.50
N VAL A 159 0.08 -0.59 -11.65
CA VAL A 159 1.18 -0.01 -10.89
C VAL A 159 2.40 -0.89 -11.06
N THR A 160 3.55 -0.29 -11.34
CA THR A 160 4.84 -0.96 -11.32
C THR A 160 5.66 -0.40 -10.17
N SER A 161 6.28 -1.27 -9.37
CA SER A 161 7.13 -0.88 -8.25
C SER A 161 8.54 -1.43 -8.48
N VAL A 162 9.51 -0.55 -8.66
CA VAL A 162 10.92 -0.90 -8.90
C VAL A 162 11.58 -1.19 -7.55
N VAL A 163 12.27 -2.33 -7.41
CA VAL A 163 13.03 -2.63 -6.20
C VAL A 163 14.29 -1.75 -6.18
N GLU A 164 14.40 -0.96 -5.11
CA GLU A 164 15.60 -0.17 -4.80
C GLU A 164 16.49 -0.93 -3.82
N GLU A 165 15.87 -1.62 -2.85
CA GLU A 165 16.60 -2.35 -1.82
C GLU A 165 15.86 -3.63 -1.41
N ARG A 166 16.62 -4.72 -1.22
CA ARG A 166 16.16 -5.93 -0.54
C ARG A 166 16.54 -5.82 0.93
N LEU A 167 15.54 -5.86 1.81
CA LEU A 167 15.75 -5.61 3.24
C LEU A 167 16.17 -6.87 4.03
N GLY A 168 16.24 -8.03 3.37
CA GLY A 168 16.79 -9.28 3.91
C GLY A 168 17.76 -9.94 2.94
N ALA A 169 18.83 -10.53 3.47
CA ALA A 169 19.88 -11.16 2.66
C ALA A 169 19.38 -12.35 1.82
N ASP A 170 18.41 -13.10 2.36
CA ASP A 170 17.86 -14.30 1.73
C ASP A 170 16.55 -14.05 0.97
N ALA A 171 16.19 -12.77 0.76
CA ALA A 171 15.00 -12.42 0.00
C ALA A 171 15.18 -12.85 -1.46
N PRO A 172 14.18 -13.47 -2.11
CA PRO A 172 14.25 -13.80 -3.53
C PRO A 172 14.70 -12.60 -4.37
N PRO A 173 15.52 -12.81 -5.42
CA PRO A 173 16.18 -11.71 -6.14
C PRO A 173 15.23 -11.02 -7.15
N TYR A 174 14.07 -10.57 -6.69
CA TYR A 174 13.18 -9.75 -7.50
C TYR A 174 13.77 -8.34 -7.71
N ASP A 175 13.56 -7.81 -8.91
CA ASP A 175 13.94 -6.47 -9.34
C ASP A 175 12.72 -5.54 -9.41
N GLY A 176 11.50 -6.07 -9.37
CA GLY A 176 10.28 -5.28 -9.39
C GLY A 176 9.03 -6.06 -9.07
N PHE A 177 7.94 -5.33 -8.85
CA PHE A 177 6.59 -5.85 -8.70
C PHE A 177 5.65 -5.14 -9.66
N ALA A 178 4.71 -5.87 -10.24
CA ALA A 178 3.57 -5.31 -10.98
C ALA A 178 2.27 -5.64 -10.25
N GLU A 179 1.40 -4.65 -10.10
CA GLU A 179 0.06 -4.79 -9.56
C GLU A 179 -0.95 -4.45 -10.65
N ILE A 180 -1.74 -5.43 -11.06
CA ILE A 180 -2.67 -5.33 -12.18
C ILE A 180 -4.06 -5.69 -11.65
N HIS A 181 -4.99 -4.74 -11.74
CA HIS A 181 -6.37 -4.97 -11.27
C HIS A 181 -7.32 -5.23 -12.42
N PHE A 182 -8.30 -6.09 -12.15
CA PHE A 182 -9.42 -6.43 -13.01
C PHE A 182 -10.71 -6.22 -12.22
N ALA A 183 -11.80 -5.85 -12.89
CA ALA A 183 -13.06 -5.59 -12.22
C ALA A 183 -13.74 -6.87 -11.69
N SER A 184 -13.36 -8.05 -12.20
CA SER A 184 -13.87 -9.35 -11.79
C SER A 184 -12.90 -10.50 -12.12
N ALA A 185 -13.18 -11.69 -11.59
CA ALA A 185 -12.46 -12.92 -11.97
C ALA A 185 -12.68 -13.27 -13.45
N ASP A 186 -13.90 -13.09 -13.96
CA ASP A 186 -14.22 -13.26 -15.40
C ASP A 186 -13.41 -12.29 -16.28
N ASP A 187 -13.24 -11.03 -15.87
CA ASP A 187 -12.39 -10.08 -16.59
C ASP A 187 -10.92 -10.51 -16.55
N LEU A 188 -10.42 -11.02 -15.42
CA LEU A 188 -9.08 -11.59 -15.38
C LEU A 188 -8.96 -12.76 -16.36
N GLU A 189 -9.89 -13.70 -16.36
CA GLU A 189 -9.81 -14.89 -17.23
C GLU A 189 -9.89 -14.53 -18.72
N ARG A 190 -10.83 -13.66 -19.08
CA ARG A 190 -11.17 -13.36 -20.49
C ARG A 190 -10.44 -12.16 -21.05
N ARG A 191 -9.93 -11.27 -20.19
CA ARG A 191 -9.35 -9.97 -20.57
C ARG A 191 -8.00 -9.72 -19.93
N LEU A 192 -7.37 -10.72 -19.32
CA LEU A 192 -5.93 -10.64 -19.11
C LEU A 192 -5.27 -10.31 -20.44
N TYR A 193 -5.60 -11.00 -21.53
CA TYR A 193 -5.21 -10.58 -22.88
C TYR A 193 -6.44 -10.19 -23.70
N LEU A 194 -6.38 -9.05 -24.39
CA LEU A 194 -7.50 -8.55 -25.22
C LEU A 194 -7.64 -9.32 -26.54
N SER A 195 -6.60 -10.02 -26.98
CA SER A 195 -6.59 -10.89 -28.15
C SER A 195 -5.47 -11.93 -28.06
N ALA A 196 -5.59 -13.02 -28.83
CA ALA A 196 -4.53 -14.03 -28.95
C ALA A 196 -3.23 -13.45 -29.55
N GLU A 197 -3.35 -12.51 -30.49
CA GLU A 197 -2.20 -11.79 -31.03
C GLU A 197 -1.52 -10.94 -29.94
N GLY A 198 -2.30 -10.20 -29.15
CA GLY A 198 -1.80 -9.41 -28.03
C GLY A 198 -1.11 -10.28 -26.97
N GLN A 199 -1.65 -11.46 -26.69
CA GLN A 199 -1.00 -12.46 -25.85
C GLN A 199 0.38 -12.84 -26.40
N ALA A 200 0.46 -13.22 -27.67
CA ALA A 200 1.73 -13.61 -28.29
C ALA A 200 2.76 -12.45 -28.32
N VAL A 201 2.30 -11.20 -28.47
CA VAL A 201 3.16 -10.00 -28.37
C VAL A 201 3.74 -9.87 -26.96
N ILE A 202 2.90 -9.96 -25.93
CA ILE A 202 3.34 -9.86 -24.53
C ILE A 202 4.26 -11.02 -24.16
N GLU A 203 3.91 -12.26 -24.49
CA GLU A 203 4.72 -13.46 -24.20
C GLU A 203 6.11 -13.38 -24.84
N ARG A 204 6.18 -12.93 -26.10
CA ARG A 204 7.46 -12.70 -26.78
C ARG A 204 8.27 -11.58 -26.13
N ASP A 205 7.62 -10.51 -25.69
CA ASP A 205 8.28 -9.38 -25.05
C ASP A 205 8.83 -9.75 -23.67
N VAL A 206 8.03 -10.38 -22.80
CA VAL A 206 8.48 -10.80 -21.47
C VAL A 206 9.67 -11.75 -21.54
N GLY A 207 9.69 -12.66 -22.51
CA GLY A 207 10.82 -13.58 -22.72
C GLY A 207 12.15 -12.90 -23.08
N ARG A 208 12.16 -11.60 -23.39
CA ARG A 208 13.39 -10.84 -23.69
C ARG A 208 14.06 -10.23 -22.47
N PHE A 209 13.32 -9.96 -21.40
CA PHE A 209 13.82 -9.18 -20.26
C PHE A 209 13.50 -9.78 -18.89
N LEU A 210 12.57 -10.74 -18.80
CA LEU A 210 12.22 -11.40 -17.54
C LEU A 210 12.80 -12.81 -17.50
N GLY A 211 13.55 -13.08 -16.43
CA GLY A 211 14.04 -14.41 -16.08
C GLY A 211 13.13 -15.11 -15.07
N THR A 212 12.42 -14.34 -14.26
CA THR A 212 11.50 -14.85 -13.22
C THR A 212 10.19 -14.08 -13.27
N ILE A 213 9.08 -14.80 -13.27
CA ILE A 213 7.73 -14.25 -13.18
C ILE A 213 6.94 -15.12 -12.21
N HIS A 214 6.58 -14.56 -11.06
CA HIS A 214 5.71 -15.22 -10.09
C HIS A 214 4.45 -14.39 -9.92
N ALA A 215 3.32 -14.89 -10.43
CA ALA A 215 2.05 -14.18 -10.42
C ALA A 215 1.10 -14.75 -9.36
N TYR A 216 0.71 -13.90 -8.40
CA TYR A 216 -0.23 -14.24 -7.34
C TYR A 216 -1.57 -13.58 -7.63
N GLN A 217 -2.64 -14.37 -7.59
CA GLN A 217 -3.99 -13.84 -7.50
C GLN A 217 -4.28 -13.51 -6.05
N VAL A 218 -4.71 -12.27 -5.79
CA VAL A 218 -4.87 -11.76 -4.43
C VAL A 218 -6.20 -11.03 -4.20
N ALA A 219 -6.76 -11.18 -3.01
CA ALA A 219 -7.82 -10.36 -2.46
C ALA A 219 -7.21 -9.16 -1.73
N GLU A 220 -7.40 -7.96 -2.29
CA GLU A 220 -6.87 -6.71 -1.75
C GLU A 220 -7.77 -6.17 -0.62
N HIS A 221 -7.15 -5.79 0.49
CA HIS A 221 -7.79 -5.18 1.66
C HIS A 221 -7.06 -3.89 2.00
N VAL A 222 -7.75 -2.76 1.88
CA VAL A 222 -7.19 -1.44 2.16
C VAL A 222 -7.44 -1.10 3.63
N ALA A 223 -6.36 -1.08 4.43
CA ALA A 223 -6.42 -0.85 5.87
C ALA A 223 -6.25 0.64 6.24
N ARG A 224 -5.42 1.38 5.50
CA ARG A 224 -5.21 2.83 5.65
C ARG A 224 -5.01 3.49 4.29
N TRP A 225 -5.84 4.50 4.02
CA TRP A 225 -5.72 5.36 2.84
C TRP A 225 -6.38 6.71 3.12
N VAL A 226 -5.55 7.77 3.20
CA VAL A 226 -6.02 9.15 3.26
C VAL A 226 -5.76 9.80 1.90
N GLU A 227 -6.81 10.25 1.25
CA GLU A 227 -6.69 11.09 0.06
C GLU A 227 -6.46 12.54 0.50
N HIS A 228 -5.54 13.22 -0.18
CA HIS A 228 -5.31 14.65 -0.01
C HIS A 228 -5.52 15.36 -1.34
N ARG A 229 -6.46 16.31 -1.35
CA ARG A 229 -6.67 17.29 -2.43
C ARG A 229 -6.51 18.69 -1.83
N PRO A 230 -6.20 19.72 -2.64
CA PRO A 230 -6.13 21.09 -2.14
C PRO A 230 -7.38 21.45 -1.33
N GLY A 231 -7.18 21.82 -0.06
CA GLY A 231 -8.25 22.20 0.88
C GLY A 231 -8.97 21.04 1.58
N ARG A 232 -8.66 19.76 1.31
CA ARG A 232 -9.38 18.64 1.91
C ARG A 232 -8.55 17.36 2.05
N PHE A 233 -8.71 16.70 3.20
CA PHE A 233 -8.33 15.31 3.41
C PHE A 233 -9.60 14.44 3.49
N SER A 234 -9.59 13.25 2.90
CA SER A 234 -10.74 12.33 2.93
C SER A 234 -10.32 10.87 3.12
N ILE A 235 -11.21 10.11 3.76
CA ILE A 235 -11.16 8.66 3.88
C ILE A 235 -12.52 8.11 3.46
N ARG A 236 -12.53 7.23 2.46
CA ARG A 236 -13.73 6.56 1.97
C ARG A 236 -13.90 5.20 2.64
N VAL A 237 -15.14 4.84 2.98
CA VAL A 237 -15.52 3.52 3.47
C VAL A 237 -16.85 3.13 2.81
N GLY A 238 -16.81 2.20 1.86
CA GLY A 238 -17.95 1.96 0.97
C GLY A 238 -18.36 3.27 0.28
N ASP A 239 -19.65 3.60 0.37
CA ASP A 239 -20.23 4.83 -0.19
C ASP A 239 -20.19 6.04 0.75
N ALA A 240 -19.70 5.85 1.99
CA ALA A 240 -19.61 6.91 2.98
C ALA A 240 -18.19 7.51 3.01
N GLU A 241 -18.09 8.80 3.29
CA GLU A 241 -16.81 9.51 3.36
C GLU A 241 -16.68 10.32 4.66
N ALA A 242 -15.55 10.15 5.35
CA ALA A 242 -15.10 11.04 6.41
C ALA A 242 -14.09 12.03 5.83
N PHE A 243 -14.10 13.27 6.31
CA PHE A 243 -13.22 14.31 5.75
C PHE A 243 -12.80 15.37 6.75
N LEU A 244 -11.71 16.05 6.42
CA LEU A 244 -11.24 17.26 7.08
C LEU A 244 -11.05 18.35 6.01
N VAL A 245 -11.64 19.52 6.22
CA VAL A 245 -11.48 20.69 5.35
C VAL A 245 -10.53 21.69 6.00
N TYR A 246 -9.65 22.29 5.19
CA TYR A 246 -8.71 23.30 5.64
C TYR A 246 -8.61 24.46 4.63
N GLU A 247 -8.11 25.59 5.10
CA GLU A 247 -7.69 26.71 4.26
C GLU A 247 -6.20 26.98 4.46
N ARG A 248 -5.48 27.29 3.37
CA ARG A 248 -4.09 27.76 3.44
C ARG A 248 -4.07 29.27 3.28
N ARG A 249 -3.43 29.97 4.22
CA ARG A 249 -3.22 31.42 4.21
C ARG A 249 -1.74 31.71 4.46
N GLY A 250 -0.98 31.90 3.37
CA GLY A 250 0.47 32.04 3.46
C GLY A 250 1.13 30.79 4.05
N ASP A 251 1.78 30.97 5.20
CA ASP A 251 2.47 29.94 5.99
C ASP A 251 1.56 29.25 7.03
N VAL A 252 0.26 29.58 7.04
CA VAL A 252 -0.71 29.03 7.99
C VAL A 252 -1.66 28.05 7.29
N LEU A 253 -1.89 26.90 7.94
CA LEU A 253 -2.89 25.90 7.61
C LEU A 253 -4.01 25.93 8.67
N ASP A 254 -5.14 26.53 8.34
CA ASP A 254 -6.30 26.59 9.25
C ASP A 254 -7.18 25.35 9.07
N LEU A 255 -7.22 24.48 10.09
CA LEU A 255 -8.01 23.24 10.08
C LEU A 255 -9.44 23.56 10.54
N LEU A 256 -10.30 23.84 9.56
CA LEU A 256 -11.63 24.41 9.76
C LEU A 256 -12.64 23.42 10.36
N HIS A 257 -12.72 22.23 9.78
CA HIS A 257 -13.77 21.27 10.15
C HIS A 257 -13.36 19.83 9.87
N THR A 258 -13.65 18.93 10.82
CA THR A 258 -13.51 17.48 10.67
C THR A 258 -14.87 16.83 10.85
N TYR A 259 -15.27 16.01 9.89
CA TYR A 259 -16.55 15.29 9.89
C TYR A 259 -16.36 13.79 9.76
N THR A 260 -17.15 13.04 10.52
CA THR A 260 -17.29 11.59 10.38
C THR A 260 -18.77 11.24 10.39
N PRO A 261 -19.30 10.62 9.32
CA PRO A 261 -20.69 10.17 9.26
C PRO A 261 -21.06 9.31 10.47
N PRO A 262 -22.30 9.38 11.00
CA PRO A 262 -22.71 8.60 12.17
C PRO A 262 -22.36 7.12 12.09
N ALA A 263 -22.59 6.48 10.94
CA ALA A 263 -22.29 5.07 10.69
C ALA A 263 -20.79 4.72 10.75
N LEU A 264 -19.90 5.71 10.64
CA LEU A 264 -18.44 5.53 10.65
C LEU A 264 -17.78 5.99 11.96
N ARG A 265 -18.55 6.51 12.93
CA ARG A 265 -18.01 6.97 14.22
C ARG A 265 -17.47 5.80 15.05
N GLY A 266 -16.54 6.09 15.96
CA GLY A 266 -15.87 5.07 16.78
C GLY A 266 -14.71 4.34 16.10
N ARG A 267 -14.45 4.61 14.81
CA ARG A 267 -13.39 3.97 14.01
C ARG A 267 -12.10 4.77 13.90
N ASN A 268 -11.91 5.80 14.74
CA ASN A 268 -10.73 6.69 14.75
C ASN A 268 -10.44 7.47 13.44
N LEU A 269 -11.34 7.49 12.45
CA LEU A 269 -11.13 8.20 11.17
C LEU A 269 -10.84 9.70 11.34
N ALA A 270 -11.54 10.38 12.26
CA ALA A 270 -11.28 11.79 12.53
C ALA A 270 -9.85 12.05 13.05
N ALA A 271 -9.32 11.15 13.88
CA ALA A 271 -7.96 11.25 14.39
C ALA A 271 -6.93 11.04 13.27
N GLU A 272 -7.21 10.10 12.36
CA GLU A 272 -6.39 9.82 11.19
C GLU A 272 -6.35 10.99 10.20
N LEU A 273 -7.50 11.59 9.90
CA LEU A 273 -7.60 12.80 9.07
C LEU A 273 -6.85 13.98 9.70
N THR A 274 -7.05 14.21 11.01
CA THR A 274 -6.32 15.27 11.72
C THR A 274 -4.82 15.02 11.70
N ARG A 275 -4.37 13.78 11.94
CA ARG A 275 -2.94 13.43 11.87
C ARG A 275 -2.36 13.74 10.49
N ALA A 276 -3.02 13.28 9.42
CA ALA A 276 -2.58 13.53 8.05
C ALA A 276 -2.46 15.04 7.74
N ALA A 277 -3.41 15.85 8.20
CA ALA A 277 -3.36 17.31 8.02
C ALA A 277 -2.20 17.97 8.78
N LEU A 278 -1.93 17.54 10.02
CA LEU A 278 -0.81 18.05 10.82
C LEU A 278 0.54 17.61 10.25
N GLU A 279 0.63 16.41 9.69
CA GLU A 279 1.82 15.91 9.01
C GLU A 279 2.09 16.67 7.72
N HIS A 280 1.04 16.95 6.93
CA HIS A 280 1.16 17.82 5.77
C HIS A 280 1.68 19.21 6.14
N ALA A 281 1.12 19.82 7.20
CA ALA A 281 1.62 21.11 7.69
C ALA A 281 3.11 21.03 8.07
N ARG A 282 3.52 19.99 8.82
CA ARG A 282 4.93 19.81 9.20
C ARG A 282 5.84 19.64 7.99
N ALA A 283 5.45 18.82 7.01
CA ALA A 283 6.24 18.56 5.81
C ALA A 283 6.44 19.82 4.94
N GLU A 284 5.42 20.69 4.90
CA GLU A 284 5.43 21.95 4.17
C GLU A 284 6.00 23.12 4.99
N GLY A 285 6.41 22.90 6.24
CA GLY A 285 6.89 23.97 7.14
C GLY A 285 5.81 24.99 7.54
N LEU A 286 4.55 24.58 7.56
CA LEU A 286 3.40 25.44 7.88
C LEU A 286 3.07 25.41 9.37
N ARG A 287 2.57 26.54 9.88
CA ARG A 287 1.91 26.63 11.20
C ARG A 287 0.44 26.20 11.09
N VAL A 288 -0.12 25.70 12.18
CA VAL A 288 -1.50 25.22 12.23
C VAL A 288 -2.36 26.09 13.13
N VAL A 289 -3.49 26.55 12.58
CA VAL A 289 -4.60 27.12 13.36
C VAL A 289 -5.68 26.05 13.53
N PRO A 290 -6.01 25.61 14.76
CA PRO A 290 -7.01 24.57 14.98
C PRO A 290 -8.41 25.17 15.19
N THR A 291 -9.02 25.76 14.14
CA THR A 291 -10.40 26.30 14.22
C THR A 291 -11.44 25.22 14.53
N CYS A 292 -11.23 23.99 14.08
CA CYS A 292 -12.07 22.86 14.43
C CYS A 292 -11.92 22.47 15.90
N ALA A 293 -13.04 22.34 16.62
CA ALA A 293 -13.06 21.89 18.02
C ALA A 293 -12.46 20.48 18.21
N TYR A 294 -12.65 19.59 17.22
CA TYR A 294 -12.04 18.26 17.25
C TYR A 294 -10.51 18.35 17.22
N THR A 295 -9.97 19.13 16.29
CA THR A 295 -8.52 19.36 16.16
C THR A 295 -7.91 19.93 17.44
N ARG A 296 -8.57 20.91 18.10
CA ARG A 296 -8.10 21.41 19.41
C ARG A 296 -8.02 20.30 20.46
N ARG A 297 -9.05 19.47 20.55
CA ARG A 297 -9.09 18.34 21.50
C ARG A 297 -8.03 17.28 21.17
N TYR A 298 -7.79 17.03 19.89
CA TYR A 298 -6.72 16.14 19.44
C TYR A 298 -5.36 16.68 19.91
N LEU A 299 -5.01 17.93 19.57
CA LEU A 299 -3.75 18.56 19.98
C LEU A 299 -3.57 18.61 21.50
N ALA A 300 -4.64 18.79 22.27
CA ALA A 300 -4.58 18.75 23.74
C ALA A 300 -4.11 17.39 24.29
N ARG A 301 -4.39 16.29 23.58
CA ARG A 301 -3.96 14.92 23.93
C ARG A 301 -2.59 14.56 23.33
N HIS A 302 -2.08 15.40 22.43
CA HIS A 302 -0.83 15.21 21.69
C HIS A 302 0.13 16.39 21.93
N PRO A 303 0.64 16.54 23.18
CA PRO A 303 1.47 17.69 23.55
C PRO A 303 2.78 17.79 22.74
N GLU A 304 3.28 16.69 22.20
CA GLU A 304 4.43 16.62 21.27
C GLU A 304 4.20 17.43 19.98
N LEU A 305 2.95 17.73 19.64
CA LEU A 305 2.58 18.51 18.44
C LEU A 305 2.39 20.00 18.71
N ARG A 306 2.57 20.48 19.96
CA ARG A 306 2.33 21.90 20.32
C ARG A 306 3.15 22.89 19.51
N GLY A 307 4.38 22.53 19.15
CA GLY A 307 5.27 23.39 18.36
C GLY A 307 4.79 23.66 16.93
N LEU A 308 3.78 22.93 16.45
CA LEU A 308 3.17 23.13 15.13
C LEU A 308 2.06 24.19 15.17
N VAL A 309 1.56 24.54 16.35
CA VAL A 309 0.43 25.48 16.51
C VAL A 309 0.94 26.91 16.60
N GLY A 310 0.38 27.82 15.80
CA GLY A 310 0.72 29.25 15.86
C GLY A 310 0.09 30.09 14.77
#